data_AF-A0A960EZG6-F1
#
_entry.id   AF-A0A960EZG6-F1
#
_cell.length_a   1.000
_cell.length_b   1.000
_cell.length_c   1.000
_cell.angle_alpha   90.00
_cell.angle_beta   90.00
_cell.angle_gamma   90.00
#
_symmetry.space_group_name_H-M   'P 1'
#
loop_
_entity.id
_entity.type
_entity.pdbx_description
1 polymer ?
#
loop_
_entity_poly.entity_id
_entity_poly.type
_entity_poly.pdbx_seq_one_letter_code
_entity_poly.pdbx_strand_id
1 'polypeptide(L)'
;MQVFDLPVHRVSSWIFNGYLVAIDEDHALMVDPGIPVVSDRLVAALRKDLGREDCKAVTVLATHGHSDHVGGVSHLCDTLGDTATEVFLPDLCRSYLAGEKPRRFGTLTASVRFAPVWRQQPFERRALAQFASTARTAGYGANDRMTTDFDITGFLAGGDTIVGAPGWEVIHAPGHTDDSTCYYHRDSATLLAGDAVATIDGRAWFNPEYVDLAASTETEERLRSLDVRHLLPGHGLPITATNVWRSAISANEPPPGRGLLASCSRRFGRWTR
;
A
#
# COMPACT_ATOMS: atom_id res chain seq x y z
N MET A 1 16.72 -4.72 9.15
CA MET A 1 16.55 -6.20 9.15
C MET A 1 16.14 -6.58 7.75
N GLN A 2 16.99 -7.31 7.02
CA GLN A 2 16.68 -7.82 5.69
C GLN A 2 15.58 -8.86 5.83
N VAL A 3 14.41 -8.63 5.23
CA VAL A 3 13.20 -9.39 5.57
C VAL A 3 12.99 -10.60 4.64
N PHE A 4 13.63 -10.64 3.46
CA PHE A 4 13.34 -11.63 2.41
C PHE A 4 14.57 -12.01 1.55
N ASP A 5 14.40 -13.03 0.70
CA ASP A 5 15.40 -13.50 -0.29
C ASP A 5 15.78 -12.38 -1.29
N LEU A 6 14.92 -11.37 -1.44
CA LEU A 6 15.20 -10.09 -2.08
C LEU A 6 15.41 -9.03 -0.99
N PRO A 7 16.41 -8.12 -1.08
CA PRO A 7 16.68 -7.12 -0.04
C PRO A 7 15.60 -6.02 -0.04
N VAL A 8 14.42 -6.34 0.52
CA VAL A 8 13.35 -5.37 0.76
C VAL A 8 13.41 -4.90 2.21
N HIS A 9 13.42 -3.59 2.36
CA HIS A 9 13.41 -2.87 3.62
C HIS A 9 12.04 -2.25 3.79
N ARG A 10 11.33 -2.65 4.85
CA ARG A 10 10.14 -1.92 5.29
C ARG A 10 10.56 -0.78 6.20
N VAL A 11 10.08 0.41 5.88
CA VAL A 11 9.98 1.50 6.83
C VAL A 11 8.50 1.72 7.17
N SER A 12 8.23 2.22 8.37
CA SER A 12 6.85 2.43 8.79
C SER A 12 6.79 3.53 9.82
N SER A 13 5.81 4.43 9.71
CA SER A 13 5.52 5.47 10.70
C SER A 13 4.04 5.41 11.04
N TRP A 14 3.71 5.03 12.28
CA TRP A 14 2.37 4.63 12.67
C TRP A 14 1.81 3.52 11.77
N ILE A 15 0.81 3.79 10.94
CA ILE A 15 0.17 2.80 10.07
C ILE A 15 0.70 2.82 8.64
N PHE A 16 1.48 3.84 8.27
CA PHE A 16 1.91 4.07 6.89
C PHE A 16 3.20 3.31 6.63
N ASN A 17 3.12 2.23 5.84
CA ASN A 17 4.30 1.52 5.38
C ASN A 17 4.83 2.14 4.09
N GLY A 18 6.15 2.20 3.99
CA GLY A 18 6.86 2.41 2.73
C GLY A 18 7.92 1.32 2.57
N TYR A 19 8.24 1.00 1.32
CA TYR A 19 9.18 -0.08 1.00
C TYR A 19 10.32 0.42 0.14
N LEU A 20 11.51 -0.07 0.45
CA LEU A 20 12.72 0.15 -0.32
C LEU A 20 13.25 -1.20 -0.78
N VAL A 21 13.53 -1.32 -2.07
CA VAL A 21 14.14 -2.49 -2.69
C VAL A 21 15.43 -2.05 -3.35
N ALA A 22 16.56 -2.65 -2.95
CA ALA A 22 17.80 -2.47 -3.69
C ALA A 22 17.73 -3.30 -4.97
N ILE A 23 17.82 -2.66 -6.14
CA ILE A 23 17.88 -3.37 -7.41
C ILE A 23 19.32 -3.77 -7.69
N ASP A 24 20.23 -2.80 -7.68
CA ASP A 24 21.67 -3.00 -7.84
C ASP A 24 22.48 -1.99 -7.00
N GLU A 25 23.74 -1.72 -7.39
CA GLU A 25 24.60 -0.78 -6.68
C GLU A 25 24.23 0.68 -6.91
N ASP A 26 23.66 1.00 -8.08
CA ASP A 26 23.38 2.36 -8.54
C ASP A 26 21.88 2.68 -8.58
N HIS A 27 20.99 1.68 -8.46
CA HIS A 27 19.55 1.83 -8.58
C HIS A 27 18.76 1.21 -7.43
N ALA A 28 17.81 1.98 -6.90
CA ALA A 28 16.83 1.53 -5.92
C ALA A 28 15.38 1.77 -6.37
N LEU A 29 14.48 0.95 -5.85
CA LEU A 29 13.04 1.09 -6.02
C LEU A 29 12.40 1.45 -4.68
N MET A 30 11.62 2.53 -4.64
CA MET A 30 10.83 2.93 -3.48
C MET A 30 9.35 2.84 -3.80
N VAL A 31 8.58 2.17 -2.95
CA VAL A 31 7.14 1.98 -3.13
C VAL A 31 6.39 2.56 -1.95
N ASP A 32 5.37 3.37 -2.24
CA ASP A 32 4.56 4.14 -1.31
C ASP A 32 5.42 5.00 -0.36
N PRO A 33 6.00 6.11 -0.85
CA PRO A 33 6.70 7.08 0.00
C PRO A 33 5.84 7.66 1.12
N GLY A 34 4.52 7.54 0.96
CA GLY A 34 3.54 7.72 2.00
C GLY A 34 3.37 9.16 2.41
N ILE A 35 3.97 9.53 3.54
CA ILE A 35 3.99 10.90 4.09
C ILE A 35 5.44 11.31 4.38
N PRO A 36 5.78 12.60 4.56
CA PRO A 36 7.16 13.05 4.66
C PRO A 36 8.06 12.29 5.66
N VAL A 37 7.56 11.88 6.83
CA VAL A 37 8.35 11.08 7.79
C VAL A 37 8.64 9.65 7.29
N VAL A 38 7.79 9.08 6.43
CA VAL A 38 8.06 7.80 5.76
C VAL A 38 9.12 8.00 4.68
N SER A 39 9.04 9.07 3.88
CA SER A 39 10.08 9.47 2.92
C SER A 39 11.44 9.66 3.59
N ASP A 40 11.51 10.39 4.71
CA ASP A 40 12.73 10.56 5.51
C ASP A 40 13.35 9.19 5.88
N ARG A 41 12.51 8.23 6.27
CA ARG A 41 12.96 6.89 6.67
C ARG A 41 13.41 6.05 5.46
N LEU A 42 12.75 6.17 4.31
CA LEU A 42 13.18 5.50 3.08
C LEU A 42 14.57 5.96 2.66
N VAL A 43 14.82 7.27 2.63
CA VAL A 43 16.14 7.81 2.29
C VAL A 43 17.19 7.44 3.34
N ALA A 44 16.81 7.46 4.63
CA ALA A 44 17.70 7.00 5.69
C ALA A 44 18.05 5.52 5.55
N ALA A 45 17.09 4.66 5.19
CA ALA A 45 17.33 3.24 4.95
C ALA A 45 18.25 3.03 3.73
N LEU A 46 18.05 3.79 2.65
CA LEU A 46 18.92 3.74 1.47
C LEU A 46 20.37 4.12 1.83
N ARG A 47 20.56 5.27 2.47
CA ARG A 47 21.90 5.80 2.76
C ARG A 47 22.60 5.02 3.88
N LYS A 48 21.91 4.73 4.99
CA LYS A 48 22.52 4.18 6.20
C LYS A 48 22.43 2.66 6.29
N ASP A 49 21.26 2.09 6.02
CA ASP A 49 21.06 0.65 6.22
C ASP A 49 21.63 -0.16 5.05
N LEU A 50 21.58 0.38 3.83
CA LEU A 50 22.13 -0.23 2.62
C LEU A 50 23.51 0.32 2.22
N GLY A 51 23.98 1.41 2.84
CA GLY A 51 25.26 2.05 2.51
C GLY A 51 25.30 2.59 1.07
N ARG A 52 24.15 3.02 0.53
CA ARG A 52 24.01 3.52 -0.85
C ARG A 52 23.90 5.05 -0.85
N GLU A 53 24.93 5.72 -0.33
CA GLU A 53 24.97 7.19 -0.30
C GLU A 53 25.03 7.79 -1.72
N ASP A 54 25.72 7.11 -2.63
CA ASP A 54 25.93 7.51 -4.02
C ASP A 54 24.97 6.82 -5.02
N CYS A 55 23.78 6.39 -4.55
CA CYS A 55 22.76 5.82 -5.42
C CYS A 55 22.44 6.79 -6.55
N LYS A 56 22.58 6.38 -7.81
CA LYS A 56 22.46 7.26 -8.97
C LYS A 56 21.01 7.46 -9.40
N ALA A 57 20.20 6.43 -9.23
CA ALA A 57 18.80 6.42 -9.65
C ALA A 57 17.88 5.87 -8.56
N VAL A 58 16.68 6.44 -8.48
CA VAL A 58 15.57 5.91 -7.67
C VAL A 58 14.30 5.90 -8.52
N THR A 59 13.70 4.72 -8.68
CA THR A 59 12.34 4.61 -9.21
C THR A 59 11.35 4.65 -8.05
N VAL A 60 10.38 5.53 -8.13
CA VAL A 60 9.33 5.73 -7.11
C VAL A 60 8.01 5.25 -7.67
N LEU A 61 7.36 4.35 -6.95
CA LEU A 61 6.04 3.82 -7.30
C LEU A 61 5.02 4.15 -6.21
N ALA A 62 3.78 4.33 -6.62
CA ALA A 62 2.64 4.34 -5.72
C ALA A 62 1.70 3.17 -6.04
N THR A 63 1.15 2.51 -5.03
CA THR A 63 0.14 1.46 -5.23
C THR A 63 -1.20 2.06 -5.64
N HIS A 64 -1.51 3.28 -5.19
CA HIS A 64 -2.69 4.06 -5.57
C HIS A 64 -2.53 5.54 -5.17
N GLY A 65 -3.46 6.39 -5.62
CA GLY A 65 -3.39 7.85 -5.45
C GLY A 65 -3.87 8.39 -4.11
N HIS A 66 -4.11 7.57 -3.07
CA HIS A 66 -4.43 8.10 -1.74
C HIS A 66 -3.27 8.91 -1.16
N SER A 67 -3.60 9.97 -0.43
CA SER A 67 -2.63 10.93 0.10
C SER A 67 -1.60 10.34 1.07
N ASP A 68 -1.89 9.22 1.71
CA ASP A 68 -0.97 8.51 2.58
C ASP A 68 -0.07 7.49 1.87
N HIS A 69 -0.18 7.40 0.54
CA HIS A 69 0.73 6.64 -0.34
C HIS A 69 1.59 7.57 -1.20
N VAL A 70 1.04 8.72 -1.65
CA VAL A 70 1.74 9.67 -2.52
C VAL A 70 2.13 11.00 -1.86
N GLY A 71 1.63 11.29 -0.66
CA GLY A 71 1.80 12.60 0.00
C GLY A 71 3.23 12.96 0.38
N GLY A 72 4.12 11.97 0.45
CA GLY A 72 5.54 12.12 0.75
C GLY A 72 6.43 12.25 -0.48
N VAL A 73 5.90 12.16 -1.70
CA VAL A 73 6.71 12.09 -2.93
C VAL A 73 7.50 13.39 -3.17
N SER A 74 6.86 14.56 -3.07
CA SER A 74 7.56 15.85 -3.25
C SER A 74 8.72 16.00 -2.25
N HIS A 75 8.45 15.74 -0.96
CA HIS A 75 9.47 15.73 0.10
C HIS A 75 10.57 14.67 -0.13
N LEU A 76 10.22 13.52 -0.71
CA LEU A 76 11.19 12.48 -1.07
C LEU A 76 12.17 13.00 -2.12
N CYS A 77 11.65 13.61 -3.20
CA CYS A 77 12.47 14.20 -4.26
C CYS A 77 13.42 15.27 -3.70
N ASP A 78 12.90 16.18 -2.86
CA ASP A 78 13.71 17.20 -2.18
C ASP A 78 14.84 16.60 -1.33
N THR A 79 14.56 15.48 -0.65
CA THR A 79 15.52 14.80 0.23
C THR A 79 16.57 13.98 -0.55
N LEU A 80 16.19 13.45 -1.71
CA LEU A 80 17.07 12.73 -2.64
C LEU A 80 18.00 13.69 -3.42
N GLY A 81 17.61 14.95 -3.58
CA GLY A 81 18.45 15.98 -4.21
C GLY A 81 18.75 15.66 -5.67
N ASP A 82 20.03 15.62 -6.03
CA ASP A 82 20.48 15.39 -7.41
C ASP A 82 20.34 13.94 -7.90
N THR A 83 19.82 13.03 -7.07
CA THR A 83 19.58 11.63 -7.46
C THR A 83 18.51 11.58 -8.57
N ALA A 84 18.81 10.92 -9.68
CA ALA A 84 17.85 10.79 -10.77
C ALA A 84 16.60 10.04 -10.28
N THR A 85 15.47 10.74 -10.20
CA THR A 85 14.25 10.20 -9.60
C THR A 85 13.15 10.11 -10.65
N GLU A 86 12.63 8.91 -10.87
CA GLU A 86 11.51 8.67 -11.77
C GLU A 86 10.27 8.26 -10.98
N VAL A 87 9.16 9.00 -11.14
CA VAL A 87 7.92 8.77 -10.38
C VAL A 87 6.85 8.18 -11.28
N PHE A 88 6.33 7.02 -10.90
CA PHE A 88 5.23 6.36 -11.61
C PHE A 88 4.02 6.17 -10.69
N LEU A 89 2.84 6.48 -11.24
CA LEU A 89 1.55 6.26 -10.60
C LEU A 89 0.75 5.20 -11.37
N PRO A 90 -0.28 4.58 -10.76
CA PRO A 90 -1.19 3.73 -11.51
C PRO A 90 -1.88 4.46 -12.66
N ASP A 91 -2.06 3.81 -13.80
CA ASP A 91 -2.60 4.44 -15.03
C ASP A 91 -3.91 5.19 -14.82
N LEU A 92 -4.80 4.65 -13.98
CA LEU A 92 -6.09 5.28 -13.71
C LEU A 92 -5.97 6.62 -12.96
N CYS A 93 -4.85 6.90 -12.28
CA CYS A 93 -4.58 8.20 -11.67
C CYS A 93 -4.58 9.35 -12.70
N ARG A 94 -4.28 9.07 -13.98
CA ARG A 94 -4.40 10.06 -15.07
C ARG A 94 -5.80 10.68 -15.11
N SER A 95 -6.84 9.84 -15.00
CA SER A 95 -8.23 10.29 -15.04
C SER A 95 -8.61 11.16 -13.83
N TYR A 96 -8.00 10.89 -12.67
CA TYR A 96 -8.23 11.67 -11.45
C TYR A 96 -7.53 13.02 -11.47
N LEU A 97 -6.31 13.08 -12.03
CA LEU A 97 -5.59 14.33 -12.26
C LEU A 97 -6.33 15.18 -13.30
N ALA A 98 -6.79 14.56 -14.40
CA ALA A 98 -7.58 15.22 -15.44
C ALA A 98 -8.97 15.68 -14.96
N GLY A 99 -9.48 15.13 -13.84
CA GLY A 99 -10.81 15.43 -13.32
C GLY A 99 -11.95 14.79 -14.10
N GLU A 100 -11.65 13.73 -14.87
CA GLU A 100 -12.60 13.03 -15.74
C GLU A 100 -13.48 12.04 -14.98
N LYS A 101 -12.96 11.50 -13.88
CA LYS A 101 -13.65 10.48 -13.08
C LYS A 101 -13.86 10.98 -11.65
N PRO A 102 -15.10 11.00 -11.13
CA PRO A 102 -15.34 11.34 -9.74
C PRO A 102 -14.82 10.22 -8.84
N ARG A 103 -14.18 10.61 -7.72
CA ARG A 103 -13.68 9.67 -6.72
C ARG A 103 -14.84 8.85 -6.13
N ARG A 104 -14.60 7.55 -5.94
CA ARG A 104 -15.43 6.73 -5.06
C ARG A 104 -14.85 6.74 -3.64
N PHE A 105 -15.69 7.01 -2.65
CA PHE A 105 -15.29 7.02 -1.25
C PHE A 105 -15.76 5.73 -0.58
N GLY A 106 -14.91 5.15 0.27
CA GLY A 106 -15.34 4.15 1.23
C GLY A 106 -16.37 4.74 2.20
N THR A 107 -17.21 3.88 2.78
CA THR A 107 -18.13 4.33 3.85
C THR A 107 -17.36 4.49 5.16
N LEU A 108 -17.75 5.44 6.03
CA LEU A 108 -17.18 5.56 7.38
C LEU A 108 -17.23 4.24 8.17
N THR A 109 -18.27 3.44 7.93
CA THR A 109 -18.42 2.11 8.53
C THR A 109 -17.32 1.15 8.06
N ALA A 110 -16.87 1.26 6.81
CA ALA A 110 -15.79 0.45 6.27
C ALA A 110 -14.45 0.80 6.93
N SER A 111 -14.11 2.10 7.08
CA SER A 111 -12.88 2.53 7.75
C SER A 111 -12.82 2.09 9.23
N VAL A 112 -13.96 2.05 9.93
CA VAL A 112 -14.03 1.54 11.32
C VAL A 112 -13.66 0.05 11.41
N ARG A 113 -13.93 -0.75 10.37
CA ARG A 113 -13.51 -2.16 10.34
C ARG A 113 -11.99 -2.28 10.34
N PHE A 114 -11.28 -1.28 9.86
CA PHE A 114 -9.82 -1.26 9.77
C PHE A 114 -9.11 -0.90 11.08
N ALA A 115 -9.86 -0.38 12.08
CA ALA A 115 -9.32 0.02 13.38
C ALA A 115 -8.45 -1.04 14.11
N PRO A 116 -8.70 -2.35 14.03
CA PRO A 116 -7.80 -3.37 14.58
C PRO A 116 -6.38 -3.31 14.01
N VAL A 117 -6.22 -3.08 12.70
CA VAL A 117 -4.91 -2.92 12.03
C VAL A 117 -4.19 -1.68 12.57
N TRP A 118 -4.91 -0.60 12.84
CA TRP A 118 -4.31 0.61 13.41
C TRP A 118 -3.85 0.44 14.84
N ARG A 119 -4.60 -0.32 15.66
CA ARG A 119 -4.29 -0.52 17.09
C ARG A 119 -3.08 -1.40 17.36
N GLN A 120 -2.70 -2.26 16.41
CA GLN A 120 -1.49 -3.08 16.51
C GLN A 120 -0.20 -2.33 16.13
N GLN A 121 -0.30 -1.10 15.62
CA GLN A 121 0.85 -0.30 15.19
C GLN A 121 1.22 0.78 16.22
N PRO A 122 2.52 1.10 16.38
CA PRO A 122 2.96 2.10 17.35
C PRO A 122 2.51 3.50 16.92
N PHE A 123 1.66 4.15 17.71
CA PHE A 123 1.17 5.48 17.39
C PHE A 123 2.28 6.53 17.33
N GLU A 124 2.28 7.36 16.30
CA GLU A 124 3.24 8.44 16.10
C GLU A 124 2.54 9.76 15.80
N ARG A 125 2.66 10.73 16.70
CA ARG A 125 2.00 12.04 16.58
C ARG A 125 2.44 12.82 15.34
N ARG A 126 3.73 12.72 14.97
CA ARG A 126 4.29 13.38 13.77
C ARG A 126 3.63 12.83 12.51
N ALA A 127 3.49 11.50 12.41
CA ALA A 127 2.85 10.86 11.28
C ALA A 127 1.39 11.30 11.14
N LEU A 128 0.62 11.33 12.23
CA LEU A 128 -0.76 11.81 12.22
C LEU A 128 -0.87 13.28 11.74
N ALA A 129 -0.01 14.16 12.25
CA ALA A 129 -0.01 15.57 11.87
C ALA A 129 0.32 15.75 10.38
N GLN A 130 1.32 15.02 9.88
CA GLN A 130 1.71 15.07 8.48
C GLN A 130 0.64 14.50 7.55
N PHE A 131 0.02 13.37 7.91
CA PHE A 131 -1.12 12.82 7.16
C PHE A 131 -2.25 13.84 6.99
N ALA A 132 -2.62 14.55 8.08
CA ALA A 132 -3.64 15.59 8.01
C ALA A 132 -3.25 16.78 7.11
N SER A 133 -1.96 17.09 6.97
CA SER A 133 -1.49 18.13 6.04
C SER A 133 -1.39 17.65 4.60
N THR A 134 -0.83 16.46 4.36
CA THR A 134 -0.59 15.94 2.99
C THR A 134 -1.88 15.61 2.27
N ALA A 135 -2.93 15.21 3.01
CA ALA A 135 -4.28 15.02 2.47
C ALA A 135 -4.86 16.25 1.75
N ARG A 136 -4.24 17.43 1.91
CA ARG A 136 -4.61 18.68 1.23
C ARG A 136 -3.73 19.03 0.03
N THR A 137 -2.54 18.45 -0.07
CA THR A 137 -1.50 18.87 -1.03
C THR A 137 -1.29 17.86 -2.15
N ALA A 138 -1.30 16.56 -1.83
CA ALA A 138 -1.01 15.51 -2.79
C ALA A 138 -1.90 14.28 -2.62
N GLY A 139 -2.18 13.63 -3.74
CA GLY A 139 -3.14 12.53 -3.83
C GLY A 139 -4.58 13.02 -3.76
N TYR A 140 -5.49 12.07 -3.58
CA TYR A 140 -6.88 12.36 -3.25
C TYR A 140 -7.18 11.93 -1.81
N GLY A 141 -8.04 12.70 -1.14
CA GLY A 141 -8.26 12.59 0.30
C GLY A 141 -9.28 13.60 0.79
N ALA A 142 -8.90 14.89 0.76
CA ALA A 142 -9.76 16.01 1.17
C ALA A 142 -10.36 16.81 -0.01
N ASN A 143 -9.73 16.78 -1.19
CA ASN A 143 -10.16 17.53 -2.37
C ASN A 143 -11.05 16.68 -3.29
N ASP A 144 -11.81 17.36 -4.17
CA ASP A 144 -12.66 16.75 -5.20
C ASP A 144 -11.88 16.17 -6.39
N ARG A 145 -10.60 16.55 -6.52
CA ARG A 145 -9.66 16.09 -7.54
C ARG A 145 -8.38 15.60 -6.88
N MET A 146 -7.69 14.70 -7.58
CA MET A 146 -6.30 14.36 -7.22
C MET A 146 -5.40 15.54 -7.58
N THR A 147 -4.53 15.93 -6.65
CA THR A 147 -3.50 16.94 -6.89
C THR A 147 -2.12 16.35 -6.65
N THR A 148 -1.11 16.92 -7.28
CA THR A 148 0.30 16.61 -6.99
C THR A 148 1.10 17.91 -7.02
N ASP A 149 2.15 17.97 -6.22
CA ASP A 149 3.16 19.02 -6.15
C ASP A 149 4.55 18.50 -6.55
N PHE A 150 4.56 17.45 -7.36
CA PHE A 150 5.74 16.76 -7.89
C PHE A 150 5.49 16.36 -9.35
N ASP A 151 6.59 16.21 -10.10
CA ASP A 151 6.55 15.75 -11.48
C ASP A 151 6.32 14.24 -11.57
N ILE A 152 5.43 13.84 -12.48
CA ILE A 152 5.12 12.43 -12.75
C ILE A 152 5.84 12.04 -14.04
N THR A 153 6.75 11.09 -13.95
CA THR A 153 7.51 10.56 -15.10
C THR A 153 6.61 9.74 -16.01
N GLY A 154 5.74 8.91 -15.43
CA GLY A 154 4.88 8.03 -16.20
C GLY A 154 3.77 7.40 -15.39
N PHE A 155 3.02 6.52 -16.04
CA PHE A 155 1.97 5.77 -15.39
C PHE A 155 2.02 4.31 -15.84
N LEU A 156 1.65 3.41 -14.94
CA LEU A 156 1.76 1.96 -15.14
C LEU A 156 0.40 1.28 -15.10
N ALA A 157 0.13 0.45 -16.09
CA ALA A 157 -1.06 -0.38 -16.20
C ALA A 157 -0.78 -1.82 -15.72
N GLY A 158 -1.84 -2.58 -15.46
CA GLY A 158 -1.71 -4.00 -15.12
C GLY A 158 -1.05 -4.79 -16.26
N GLY A 159 -0.06 -5.61 -15.92
CA GLY A 159 0.77 -6.37 -16.85
C GLY A 159 2.06 -5.66 -17.28
N ASP A 160 2.23 -4.37 -16.94
CA ASP A 160 3.47 -3.65 -17.23
C ASP A 160 4.64 -4.18 -16.39
N THR A 161 5.84 -4.12 -16.96
CA THR A 161 7.09 -4.31 -16.24
C THR A 161 7.61 -2.99 -15.71
N ILE A 162 8.33 -3.01 -14.59
CA ILE A 162 8.84 -1.80 -13.95
C ILE A 162 10.22 -1.45 -14.51
N VAL A 163 10.36 -0.25 -15.05
CA VAL A 163 11.62 0.24 -15.64
C VAL A 163 12.72 0.24 -14.58
N GLY A 164 13.85 -0.37 -14.93
CA GLY A 164 15.01 -0.53 -14.07
C GLY A 164 14.79 -1.44 -12.84
N ALA A 165 13.63 -2.09 -12.68
CA ALA A 165 13.41 -3.09 -11.65
C ALA A 165 13.00 -4.44 -12.30
N PRO A 166 13.96 -5.17 -12.90
CA PRO A 166 13.66 -6.42 -13.60
C PRO A 166 13.01 -7.45 -12.68
N GLY A 167 12.10 -8.25 -13.23
CA GLY A 167 11.36 -9.28 -12.49
C GLY A 167 10.13 -8.77 -11.74
N TRP A 168 9.94 -7.45 -11.63
CA TRP A 168 8.74 -6.85 -11.06
C TRP A 168 7.67 -6.56 -12.11
N GLU A 169 6.45 -6.99 -11.82
CA GLU A 169 5.26 -6.84 -12.66
C GLU A 169 4.17 -6.07 -11.90
N VAL A 170 3.44 -5.22 -12.61
CA VAL A 170 2.27 -4.50 -12.08
C VAL A 170 1.04 -5.37 -12.17
N ILE A 171 0.32 -5.54 -11.06
CA ILE A 171 -0.96 -6.24 -11.00
C ILE A 171 -2.04 -5.22 -10.70
N HIS A 172 -2.99 -5.02 -11.61
CA HIS A 172 -4.18 -4.22 -11.30
C HIS A 172 -5.02 -4.94 -10.24
N ALA A 173 -5.34 -4.23 -9.15
CA ALA A 173 -5.94 -4.78 -7.94
C ALA A 173 -7.09 -3.89 -7.43
N PRO A 174 -8.12 -3.61 -8.26
CA PRO A 174 -9.21 -2.73 -7.87
C PRO A 174 -10.04 -3.32 -6.73
N GLY A 175 -10.64 -2.46 -5.92
CA GLY A 175 -11.53 -2.85 -4.83
C GLY A 175 -11.49 -1.85 -3.70
N HIS A 176 -10.32 -1.71 -3.05
CA HIS A 176 -10.05 -0.64 -2.09
C HIS A 176 -10.27 0.73 -2.74
N THR A 177 -9.53 0.96 -3.81
CA THR A 177 -9.80 1.97 -4.83
C THR A 177 -9.78 1.30 -6.20
N ASP A 178 -10.25 1.94 -7.25
CA ASP A 178 -10.25 1.38 -8.60
C ASP A 178 -8.91 1.58 -9.34
N ASP A 179 -8.06 2.51 -8.89
CA ASP A 179 -6.68 2.73 -9.33
C ASP A 179 -5.68 1.87 -8.55
N SER A 180 -6.13 1.09 -7.57
CA SER A 180 -5.27 0.19 -6.79
C SER A 180 -4.48 -0.79 -7.66
N THR A 181 -3.19 -0.88 -7.37
CA THR A 181 -2.25 -1.84 -7.98
C THR A 181 -1.40 -2.51 -6.90
N CYS A 182 -0.95 -3.72 -7.20
CA CYS A 182 0.10 -4.41 -6.46
C CYS A 182 1.33 -4.57 -7.36
N TYR A 183 2.50 -4.76 -6.74
CA TYR A 183 3.74 -5.06 -7.45
C TYR A 183 4.24 -6.44 -7.04
N TYR A 184 4.40 -7.33 -8.02
CA TYR A 184 4.74 -8.72 -7.79
C TYR A 184 6.10 -9.06 -8.39
N HIS A 185 6.97 -9.63 -7.58
CA HIS A 185 8.25 -10.18 -8.01
C HIS A 185 8.17 -11.71 -7.98
N ARG A 186 8.11 -12.31 -9.18
CA ARG A 186 7.80 -13.73 -9.37
C ARG A 186 8.85 -14.65 -8.76
N ASP A 187 10.14 -14.36 -8.99
CA ASP A 187 11.23 -15.28 -8.62
C ASP A 187 11.39 -15.44 -7.11
N SER A 188 11.10 -14.37 -6.36
CA SER A 188 11.12 -14.39 -4.89
C SER A 188 9.75 -14.61 -4.26
N ALA A 189 8.68 -14.77 -5.06
CA ALA A 189 7.30 -14.87 -4.59
C ALA A 189 6.92 -13.71 -3.63
N THR A 190 7.33 -12.49 -3.97
CA THR A 190 7.16 -11.27 -3.16
C THR A 190 6.07 -10.38 -3.73
N LEU A 191 5.10 -10.00 -2.90
CA LEU A 191 3.99 -9.12 -3.27
C LEU A 191 3.97 -7.86 -2.38
N LEU A 192 4.19 -6.70 -2.99
CA LEU A 192 3.84 -5.39 -2.44
C LEU A 192 2.37 -5.13 -2.74
N ALA A 193 1.51 -5.31 -1.74
CA ALA A 193 0.06 -5.40 -1.94
C ALA A 193 -0.67 -4.05 -1.84
N GLY A 194 0.01 -3.00 -1.34
CA GLY A 194 -0.65 -1.74 -0.98
C GLY A 194 -1.87 -2.01 -0.10
N ASP A 195 -2.97 -1.35 -0.44
CA ASP A 195 -4.23 -1.48 0.29
C ASP A 195 -5.20 -2.50 -0.30
N ALA A 196 -4.79 -3.31 -1.28
CA ALA A 196 -5.57 -4.48 -1.67
C ALA A 196 -5.60 -5.53 -0.54
N VAL A 197 -4.49 -5.64 0.21
CA VAL A 197 -4.33 -6.59 1.31
C VAL A 197 -3.61 -5.91 2.47
N ALA A 198 -4.29 -5.83 3.62
CA ALA A 198 -3.70 -5.48 4.89
C ALA A 198 -3.27 -6.74 5.66
N THR A 199 -2.66 -6.55 6.82
CA THR A 199 -2.31 -7.69 7.70
C THR A 199 -2.74 -7.44 9.13
N ILE A 200 -3.21 -8.52 9.76
CA ILE A 200 -3.66 -8.51 11.14
C ILE A 200 -3.29 -9.83 11.82
N ASP A 201 -2.72 -9.77 13.03
CA ASP A 201 -2.36 -10.93 13.83
C ASP A 201 -1.56 -12.00 13.04
N GLY A 202 -0.63 -11.55 12.18
CA GLY A 202 0.19 -12.43 11.34
C GLY A 202 -0.53 -13.10 10.16
N ARG A 203 -1.73 -12.62 9.80
CA ARG A 203 -2.53 -13.13 8.67
C ARG A 203 -2.79 -12.03 7.65
N ALA A 204 -2.82 -12.42 6.37
CA ALA A 204 -3.32 -11.58 5.30
C ALA A 204 -4.82 -11.32 5.50
N TRP A 205 -5.25 -10.10 5.21
CA TRP A 205 -6.66 -9.70 5.24
C TRP A 205 -6.93 -8.80 4.04
N PHE A 206 -7.71 -9.29 3.08
CA PHE A 206 -8.17 -8.47 1.97
C PHE A 206 -8.93 -7.27 2.54
N ASN A 207 -8.63 -6.07 2.05
CA ASN A 207 -8.98 -4.86 2.77
C ASN A 207 -10.51 -4.71 2.92
N PRO A 208 -11.04 -4.62 4.16
CA PRO A 208 -12.46 -4.47 4.40
C PRO A 208 -12.98 -3.06 4.04
N GLU A 209 -12.08 -2.11 3.79
CA GLU A 209 -12.39 -0.80 3.25
C GLU A 209 -12.30 -0.85 1.72
N TYR A 210 -13.45 -1.03 1.07
CA TYR A 210 -13.57 -1.08 -0.38
C TYR A 210 -14.62 -0.10 -0.90
N VAL A 211 -14.37 0.41 -2.11
CA VAL A 211 -15.34 1.19 -2.89
C VAL A 211 -16.17 0.32 -3.85
N ASP A 212 -15.68 -0.90 -4.12
CA ASP A 212 -16.34 -1.87 -5.00
C ASP A 212 -16.03 -3.31 -4.54
N LEU A 213 -17.04 -3.97 -3.95
CA LEU A 213 -16.89 -5.33 -3.41
C LEU A 213 -16.69 -6.38 -4.51
N ALA A 214 -17.35 -6.21 -5.67
CA ALA A 214 -17.22 -7.16 -6.76
C ALA A 214 -15.79 -7.12 -7.30
N ALA A 215 -15.27 -5.92 -7.56
CA ALA A 215 -13.88 -5.73 -7.96
C ALA A 215 -12.89 -6.26 -6.90
N SER A 216 -13.15 -5.99 -5.61
CA SER A 216 -12.34 -6.54 -4.51
C SER A 216 -12.33 -8.06 -4.48
N THR A 217 -13.45 -8.71 -4.77
CA THR A 217 -13.58 -10.18 -4.83
C THR A 217 -12.80 -10.76 -6.01
N GLU A 218 -12.89 -10.14 -7.19
CA GLU A 218 -12.12 -10.55 -8.37
C GLU A 218 -10.60 -10.37 -8.16
N THR A 219 -10.20 -9.26 -7.52
CA THR A 219 -8.82 -9.02 -7.10
C THR A 219 -8.36 -10.10 -6.11
N GLU A 220 -9.19 -10.46 -5.14
CA GLU A 220 -8.89 -11.54 -4.20
C GLU A 220 -8.67 -12.89 -4.90
N GLU A 221 -9.56 -13.28 -5.81
CA GLU A 221 -9.41 -14.51 -6.61
C GLU A 221 -8.10 -14.51 -7.41
N ARG A 222 -7.77 -13.38 -8.06
CA ARG A 222 -6.53 -13.21 -8.82
C ARG A 222 -5.29 -13.33 -7.92
N LEU A 223 -5.25 -12.60 -6.81
CA LEU A 223 -4.09 -12.61 -5.91
C LEU A 223 -3.88 -13.98 -5.25
N ARG A 224 -4.96 -14.69 -4.90
CA ARG A 224 -4.90 -16.05 -4.36
C ARG A 224 -4.35 -17.08 -5.36
N SER A 225 -4.39 -16.79 -6.66
CA SER A 225 -3.83 -17.66 -7.71
C SER A 225 -2.30 -17.56 -7.84
N LEU A 226 -1.68 -16.56 -7.21
CA LEU A 226 -0.23 -16.32 -7.25
C LEU A 226 0.49 -17.11 -6.15
N ASP A 227 1.70 -17.61 -6.44
CA ASP A 227 2.61 -18.09 -5.40
C ASP A 227 3.18 -16.87 -4.65
N VAL A 228 2.66 -16.62 -3.46
CA VAL A 228 3.12 -15.53 -2.58
C VAL A 228 3.61 -16.10 -1.27
N ARG A 229 4.91 -15.93 -1.06
CA ARG A 229 5.61 -16.30 0.18
C ARG A 229 5.87 -15.10 1.07
N HIS A 230 6.04 -13.94 0.47
CA HIS A 230 6.33 -12.69 1.14
C HIS A 230 5.27 -11.66 0.80
N LEU A 231 4.44 -11.30 1.78
CA LEU A 231 3.38 -10.31 1.64
C LEU A 231 3.76 -9.02 2.38
N LEU A 232 3.76 -7.91 1.64
CA LEU A 232 4.17 -6.59 2.10
C LEU A 232 2.98 -5.63 1.93
N PRO A 233 2.18 -5.40 2.99
CA PRO A 233 0.95 -4.62 2.91
C PRO A 233 1.20 -3.10 3.02
N GLY A 234 0.27 -2.28 2.54
CA GLY A 234 0.25 -0.83 2.81
C GLY A 234 0.08 -0.53 4.31
N HIS A 235 -0.66 -1.40 5.01
CA HIS A 235 -0.88 -1.29 6.46
C HIS A 235 -0.73 -2.63 7.19
N GLY A 236 -0.07 -2.58 8.36
CA GLY A 236 0.22 -3.76 9.18
C GLY A 236 1.67 -4.24 9.04
N LEU A 237 1.93 -5.49 9.42
CA LEU A 237 3.27 -6.09 9.40
C LEU A 237 3.44 -7.04 8.21
N PRO A 238 4.62 -7.07 7.56
CA PRO A 238 4.87 -8.07 6.52
C PRO A 238 4.76 -9.50 7.05
N ILE A 239 4.34 -10.40 6.17
CA ILE A 239 4.18 -11.83 6.49
C ILE A 239 5.07 -12.65 5.56
N THR A 240 5.79 -13.60 6.15
CA THR A 240 6.51 -14.65 5.42
C THR A 240 5.93 -16.02 5.77
N ALA A 241 5.55 -16.79 4.75
CA ALA A 241 5.08 -18.16 4.89
C ALA A 241 5.34 -18.96 3.60
N THR A 242 5.15 -20.28 3.63
CA THR A 242 5.19 -21.10 2.40
C THR A 242 4.07 -20.72 1.42
N ASN A 243 2.92 -20.26 1.94
CA ASN A 243 1.82 -19.67 1.18
C ASN A 243 1.03 -18.77 2.13
N VAL A 244 1.09 -17.46 1.92
CA VAL A 244 0.42 -16.47 2.77
C VAL A 244 -1.12 -16.53 2.69
N TRP A 245 -1.66 -17.11 1.61
CA TRP A 245 -3.11 -17.17 1.35
C TRP A 245 -3.83 -18.25 2.15
N ARG A 246 -3.11 -19.26 2.66
CA ARG A 246 -3.71 -20.41 3.39
C ARG A 246 -4.57 -19.99 4.57
N SER A 247 -4.20 -18.89 5.23
CA SER A 247 -4.93 -18.30 6.34
C SER A 247 -5.41 -16.89 6.02
N ALA A 248 -5.50 -16.49 4.76
CA ALA A 248 -5.99 -15.16 4.42
C ALA A 248 -7.49 -15.02 4.72
N ILE A 249 -7.87 -13.87 5.25
CA ILE A 249 -9.24 -13.48 5.58
C ILE A 249 -9.79 -12.66 4.41
N SER A 250 -11.02 -12.95 3.97
CA SER A 250 -11.66 -12.27 2.85
C SER A 250 -12.15 -10.87 3.27
N ALA A 251 -12.34 -9.95 2.32
CA ALA A 251 -12.70 -8.56 2.62
C ALA A 251 -14.05 -8.39 3.37
N ASN A 252 -14.97 -9.32 3.14
CA ASN A 252 -16.29 -9.35 3.78
C ASN A 252 -16.30 -10.11 5.13
N GLU A 253 -15.19 -10.73 5.52
CA GLU A 253 -15.07 -11.49 6.76
C GLU A 253 -14.44 -10.64 7.87
N PRO A 254 -14.95 -10.72 9.11
CA PRO A 254 -14.30 -10.07 10.24
C PRO A 254 -13.00 -10.81 10.63
N PRO A 255 -12.00 -10.10 11.16
CA PRO A 255 -10.78 -10.74 11.63
C PRO A 255 -11.07 -11.61 12.88
N PRO A 256 -10.32 -12.71 13.08
CA PRO A 256 -10.56 -13.65 14.17
C PRO A 256 -10.21 -13.05 15.56
N GLY A 257 -11.24 -12.64 16.33
CA GLY A 257 -11.14 -12.20 17.74
C GLY A 257 -10.54 -10.80 17.91
N ARG A 258 -10.93 -9.93 18.85
CA ARG A 258 -11.82 -10.06 20.03
C ARG A 258 -13.25 -9.64 19.71
N GLY A 259 -14.20 -10.48 20.10
CA GLY A 259 -15.61 -10.09 20.13
C GLY A 259 -15.83 -8.87 21.01
N LEU A 260 -16.38 -7.81 20.41
CA LEU A 260 -17.26 -6.87 21.12
C LEU A 260 -18.72 -6.96 20.62
N LEU A 261 -19.00 -7.72 19.55
CA LEU A 261 -20.34 -7.84 18.97
C LEU A 261 -20.80 -9.28 18.68
N ALA A 262 -20.02 -10.30 19.04
CA ALA A 262 -20.40 -11.71 18.82
C ALA A 262 -21.44 -12.25 19.83
N SER A 263 -21.97 -11.44 20.75
CA SER A 263 -22.98 -11.85 21.73
C SER A 263 -24.40 -11.30 21.48
N CYS A 264 -24.65 -10.51 20.44
CA CYS A 264 -25.98 -9.97 20.15
C CYS A 264 -26.48 -10.33 18.74
N SER A 265 -26.64 -11.62 18.44
CA SER A 265 -27.53 -12.03 17.34
C SER A 265 -28.15 -13.43 17.48
N ARG A 266 -27.96 -14.13 18.61
CA ARG A 266 -28.67 -15.39 18.88
C ARG A 266 -29.75 -15.20 19.94
N ARG A 267 -30.87 -14.57 19.56
CA ARG A 267 -32.19 -14.73 20.21
C ARG A 267 -33.29 -14.05 19.38
N PHE A 268 -33.57 -14.60 18.21
CA PHE A 268 -34.93 -14.60 17.68
C PHE A 268 -35.30 -16.05 17.36
N GLY A 269 -35.55 -16.79 18.45
CA GLY A 269 -36.30 -18.04 18.39
C GLY A 269 -37.78 -17.70 18.18
N ARG A 270 -38.32 -18.24 17.09
CA ARG A 270 -39.73 -18.35 16.72
C ARG A 270 -40.70 -18.36 17.90
N TRP A 271 -41.66 -17.45 17.89
CA TRP A 271 -42.96 -17.68 18.51
C TRP A 271 -43.86 -18.33 17.47
N THR A 272 -44.28 -19.57 17.73
CA THR A 272 -45.42 -20.19 17.06
C THR A 272 -46.30 -20.86 18.11
N ARG A 273 -47.54 -20.35 18.16
CA ARG A 273 -48.75 -20.79 18.88
C ARG A 273 -48.82 -20.47 20.36
#